data_AF-A0A9J2P7V2-F1
#
_entry.id   AF-A0A9J2P7V2-F1
#
_cell.length_a   1.000
_cell.length_b   1.000
_cell.length_c   1.000
_cell.angle_alpha   90.00
_cell.angle_beta   90.00
_cell.angle_gamma   90.00
#
_symmetry.space_group_name_H-M   'P 1'
#
loop_
_entity.id
_entity.type
_entity.pdbx_description
1 polymer ?
#
loop_
_entity_poly.entity_id
_entity_poly.type
_entity_poly.pdbx_seq_one_letter_code
_entity_poly.pdbx_strand_id
1 'polypeptide(L)'
;MTSPIMRLDDDYELTSQQRASIDMVRQLIGAEAASQKYCTPFNILRWINAYGSAEEGAKKLKRHLNIRKIKELDSLEDQTDGIDEVFSVYSPISILGRNKLNDNKVLLFEMVGRIDIYGLVNSVQTTPFMKNRFRIMERILRHINRMEEESKRISGGVFVVDLEGLQLQTSLVNILRGPYRIMWGTLLEQYPEIFSKIVVVNVPKFINIVWTVCMPFITEEYRSKIIITSEKWRHEILEHIDAECLPVYYGGTMTDEYGDERCRSLIAIPPPPPFPRFKAIPSVELDVVFVPAGGRTVQVYNFEKDSRLEIFMHHDQEFTMVVLYSDEGNKENDWNEEELQEVYAGCERPALITIDHWKWTVPYTGFYYFCYGNEKAWFKSVAVEYRIVSITGVGNSKAEPIREFSA
;
A
#
# COMPACT_ATOMS: atom_id res chain seq x y z
N MET A 1 -7.45 -15.22 48.08
CA MET A 1 -8.14 -14.52 46.97
C MET A 1 -7.08 -13.74 46.21
N THR A 2 -6.52 -14.34 45.18
CA THR A 2 -5.61 -13.66 44.25
C THR A 2 -6.45 -12.74 43.37
N SER A 3 -6.16 -11.43 43.42
CA SER A 3 -6.74 -10.44 42.50
C SER A 3 -6.53 -10.93 41.06
N PRO A 4 -7.55 -10.92 40.19
CA PRO A 4 -7.33 -11.20 38.79
C PRO A 4 -6.38 -10.13 38.24
N ILE A 5 -5.33 -10.58 37.58
CA ILE A 5 -4.43 -9.70 36.82
C ILE A 5 -5.30 -9.09 35.72
N MET A 6 -5.61 -7.80 35.85
CA MET A 6 -6.31 -7.01 34.84
C MET A 6 -5.53 -7.17 33.53
N ARG A 7 -6.14 -7.72 32.49
CA ARG A 7 -5.47 -7.85 31.20
C ARG A 7 -5.34 -6.43 30.63
N LEU A 8 -4.20 -6.13 30.01
CA LEU A 8 -3.92 -4.82 29.39
C LEU A 8 -5.00 -4.35 28.40
N ASP A 9 -5.86 -5.27 27.93
CA ASP A 9 -6.92 -4.99 26.95
C ASP A 9 -8.33 -4.91 27.54
N ASP A 10 -8.51 -5.05 28.86
CA ASP A 10 -9.85 -5.05 29.49
C ASP A 10 -10.58 -3.72 29.27
N ASP A 11 -9.83 -2.63 29.04
CA ASP A 11 -10.36 -1.29 28.83
C ASP A 11 -10.93 -1.05 27.41
N TYR A 12 -10.59 -1.88 26.40
CA TYR A 12 -11.12 -1.72 25.04
C TYR A 12 -12.58 -2.19 24.93
N GLU A 13 -13.40 -1.48 24.17
CA GLU A 13 -14.79 -1.84 23.88
C GLU A 13 -14.86 -2.99 22.87
N LEU A 14 -14.64 -4.21 23.36
CA LEU A 14 -14.65 -5.46 22.60
C LEU A 14 -15.65 -6.44 23.20
N THR A 15 -16.41 -7.10 22.32
CA THR A 15 -17.28 -8.21 22.72
C THR A 15 -16.47 -9.43 23.17
N SER A 16 -17.06 -10.31 23.97
CA SER A 16 -16.39 -11.55 24.40
C SER A 16 -15.93 -12.42 23.23
N GLN A 17 -16.71 -12.45 22.14
CA GLN A 17 -16.35 -13.17 20.92
C GLN A 17 -15.11 -12.56 20.25
N GLN A 18 -15.07 -11.24 20.11
CA GLN A 18 -13.91 -10.55 19.53
C GLN A 18 -12.65 -10.80 20.37
N ARG A 19 -12.75 -10.72 21.70
CA ARG A 19 -11.62 -11.02 22.60
C ARG A 19 -11.09 -12.45 22.41
N ALA A 20 -11.99 -13.43 22.35
CA ALA A 20 -11.62 -14.83 22.12
C ALA A 20 -10.89 -15.01 20.78
N SER A 21 -11.40 -14.40 19.70
CA SER A 21 -10.76 -14.47 18.39
C SER A 21 -9.40 -13.76 18.35
N ILE A 22 -9.25 -12.62 19.03
CA ILE A 22 -7.96 -11.91 19.16
C ILE A 22 -6.94 -12.77 19.92
N ASP A 23 -7.34 -13.37 21.04
CA ASP A 23 -6.47 -14.26 21.82
C ASP A 23 -6.02 -15.47 20.99
N MET A 24 -6.92 -16.03 20.18
CA MET A 24 -6.59 -17.11 19.25
C MET A 24 -5.55 -16.67 18.21
N VAL A 25 -5.73 -15.48 17.59
CA VAL A 25 -4.73 -14.95 16.65
C VAL A 25 -3.37 -14.78 17.32
N ARG A 26 -3.31 -14.23 18.54
CA ARG A 26 -2.06 -14.05 19.29
C ARG A 26 -1.34 -15.38 19.56
N GLN A 27 -2.08 -16.44 19.84
CA GLN A 27 -1.52 -17.79 19.97
C GLN A 27 -0.97 -18.30 18.64
N LEU A 28 -1.72 -18.13 17.55
CA LEU A 28 -1.34 -18.62 16.21
C LEU A 28 -0.11 -17.90 15.62
N ILE A 29 0.02 -16.59 15.83
CA ILE A 29 1.18 -15.83 15.34
C ILE A 29 2.41 -15.97 16.24
N GLY A 30 2.24 -16.43 17.48
CA GLY A 30 3.29 -16.62 18.46
C GLY A 30 3.59 -15.37 19.31
N ALA A 31 4.16 -15.59 20.50
CA ALA A 31 4.33 -14.55 21.52
C ALA A 31 5.21 -13.37 21.06
N GLU A 32 6.29 -13.64 20.31
CA GLU A 32 7.17 -12.59 19.79
C GLU A 32 6.42 -11.66 18.81
N ALA A 33 5.75 -12.23 17.82
CA ALA A 33 4.97 -11.47 16.85
C ALA A 33 3.79 -10.72 17.52
N ALA A 34 3.11 -11.37 18.47
CA ALA A 34 2.03 -10.77 19.23
C ALA A 34 2.48 -9.60 20.13
N SER A 35 3.76 -9.56 20.52
CA SER A 35 4.33 -8.48 21.34
C SER A 35 4.68 -7.21 20.56
N GLN A 36 4.67 -7.27 19.21
CA GLN A 36 4.97 -6.10 18.39
C GLN A 36 3.93 -4.99 18.62
N LYS A 37 4.38 -3.72 18.66
CA LYS A 37 3.52 -2.55 18.92
C LYS A 37 2.33 -2.46 17.96
N TYR A 38 2.48 -2.95 16.73
CA TYR A 38 1.40 -3.01 15.75
C TYR A 38 0.21 -3.87 16.21
N CYS A 39 0.46 -4.93 16.98
CA CYS A 39 -0.52 -5.95 17.37
C CYS A 39 -1.47 -5.51 18.50
N THR A 40 -2.02 -4.30 18.39
CA THR A 40 -3.13 -3.83 19.23
C THR A 40 -4.37 -4.71 19.00
N PRO A 41 -5.30 -4.79 19.96
CA PRO A 41 -6.54 -5.55 19.79
C PRO A 41 -7.31 -5.18 18.51
N PHE A 42 -7.39 -3.88 18.18
CA PHE A 42 -8.11 -3.43 16.99
C PHE A 42 -7.38 -3.71 15.69
N ASN A 43 -6.05 -3.61 15.64
CA ASN A 43 -5.31 -4.03 14.44
C ASN A 43 -5.49 -5.52 14.18
N ILE A 44 -5.37 -6.37 15.21
CA ILE A 44 -5.66 -7.81 15.06
C ILE A 44 -7.09 -8.04 14.57
N LEU A 45 -8.07 -7.31 15.14
CA LEU A 45 -9.47 -7.41 14.74
C LEU A 45 -9.71 -7.03 13.27
N ARG A 46 -8.97 -6.05 12.72
CA ARG A 46 -9.04 -5.70 11.29
C ARG A 46 -8.67 -6.88 10.39
N TRP A 47 -7.62 -7.63 10.75
CA TRP A 47 -7.23 -8.84 10.01
C TRP A 47 -8.26 -9.95 10.14
N ILE A 48 -8.84 -10.14 11.34
CA ILE A 48 -9.91 -11.13 11.53
C ILE A 48 -11.12 -10.79 10.64
N ASN A 49 -11.55 -9.54 10.66
CA ASN A 49 -12.74 -9.09 9.92
C ASN A 49 -12.54 -9.20 8.40
N ALA A 50 -11.40 -8.75 7.89
CA ALA A 50 -11.12 -8.75 6.45
C ALA A 50 -11.00 -10.17 5.85
N TYR A 51 -10.59 -11.16 6.65
CA TYR A 51 -10.38 -12.53 6.18
C TYR A 51 -11.38 -13.55 6.76
N GLY A 52 -12.35 -13.10 7.54
CA GLY A 52 -13.51 -13.86 7.99
C GLY A 52 -13.27 -14.86 9.13
N SER A 53 -12.02 -15.15 9.51
CA SER A 53 -11.69 -16.04 10.63
C SER A 53 -10.39 -15.65 11.33
N ALA A 54 -10.20 -16.20 12.54
CA ALA A 54 -8.96 -16.01 13.30
C ALA A 54 -7.77 -16.69 12.62
N GLU A 55 -7.98 -17.85 12.00
CA GLU A 55 -6.94 -18.63 11.34
C GLU A 55 -6.41 -17.93 10.09
N GLU A 56 -7.30 -17.51 9.19
CA GLU A 56 -6.90 -16.78 7.98
C GLU A 56 -6.37 -15.39 8.33
N GLY A 57 -7.00 -14.71 9.29
CA GLY A 57 -6.51 -13.44 9.82
C GLY A 57 -5.09 -13.57 10.39
N ALA A 58 -4.79 -14.62 11.16
CA ALA A 58 -3.46 -14.88 11.69
C ALA A 58 -2.42 -15.15 10.60
N LYS A 59 -2.77 -15.94 9.57
CA LYS A 59 -1.89 -16.21 8.43
C LYS A 59 -1.51 -14.93 7.69
N LYS A 60 -2.50 -14.08 7.40
CA LYS A 60 -2.31 -12.81 6.69
C LYS A 60 -1.56 -11.79 7.54
N LEU A 61 -1.91 -11.68 8.82
CA LEU A 61 -1.20 -10.84 9.79
C LEU A 61 0.26 -11.25 9.91
N LYS A 62 0.58 -12.55 10.04
CA LYS A 62 1.96 -13.02 10.17
C LYS A 62 2.81 -12.60 8.96
N ARG A 63 2.27 -12.72 7.75
CA ARG A 63 2.93 -12.20 6.54
C ARG A 63 3.06 -10.68 6.57
N HIS A 64 2.02 -9.95 6.97
CA HIS A 64 2.08 -8.49 7.11
C HIS A 64 3.17 -8.05 8.08
N LEU A 65 3.32 -8.69 9.25
CA LEU A 65 4.38 -8.36 10.21
C LEU A 65 5.78 -8.57 9.61
N ASN A 66 5.97 -9.57 8.76
CA ASN A 66 7.21 -9.72 7.99
C ASN A 66 7.40 -8.57 6.99
N ILE A 67 6.35 -8.17 6.27
CA ILE A 67 6.37 -7.03 5.36
C ILE A 67 6.68 -5.71 6.11
N ARG A 68 6.12 -5.51 7.31
CA ARG A 68 6.43 -4.36 8.17
C ARG A 68 7.92 -4.28 8.44
N LYS A 69 8.57 -5.42 8.74
CA LYS A 69 10.02 -5.51 8.93
C LYS A 69 10.79 -5.21 7.65
N ILE A 70 10.45 -5.87 6.53
CA ILE A 70 11.13 -5.70 5.22
C ILE A 70 11.08 -4.25 4.74
N LYS A 71 9.93 -3.59 4.88
CA LYS A 71 9.70 -2.22 4.40
C LYS A 71 9.95 -1.16 5.47
N GLU A 72 10.37 -1.57 6.67
CA GLU A 72 10.62 -0.70 7.83
C GLU A 72 9.40 0.21 8.18
N LEU A 73 8.19 -0.32 8.03
CA LEU A 73 6.94 0.47 8.09
C LEU A 73 6.78 1.22 9.42
N ASP A 74 7.21 0.64 10.54
CA ASP A 74 7.11 1.26 11.87
C ASP A 74 7.88 2.58 11.99
N SER A 75 8.97 2.73 11.22
CA SER A 75 9.83 3.91 11.22
C SER A 75 9.68 4.78 9.96
N LEU A 76 8.92 4.31 8.97
CA LEU A 76 8.86 4.89 7.63
C LEU A 76 8.41 6.35 7.62
N GLU A 77 7.51 6.74 8.53
CA GLU A 77 7.06 8.13 8.66
C GLU A 77 8.18 9.06 9.12
N ASP A 78 9.11 8.56 9.93
CA ASP A 78 10.17 9.34 10.56
C ASP A 78 11.40 9.47 9.64
N GLN A 79 11.44 8.71 8.54
CA GLN A 79 12.49 8.78 7.52
C GLN A 79 12.41 10.08 6.70
N THR A 80 13.55 10.73 6.45
CA THR A 80 13.63 12.03 5.75
C THR A 80 14.14 11.91 4.31
N ASP A 81 14.09 10.73 3.69
CA ASP A 81 14.76 10.40 2.41
C ASP A 81 14.20 11.11 1.14
N GLY A 82 13.70 12.34 1.23
CA GLY A 82 13.13 13.08 0.10
C GLY A 82 11.84 12.47 -0.48
N ILE A 83 11.34 11.39 0.14
CA ILE A 83 10.10 10.66 -0.24
C ILE A 83 8.90 11.62 -0.34
N ASP A 84 8.89 12.68 0.46
CA ASP A 84 7.79 13.65 0.57
C ASP A 84 7.92 14.85 -0.37
N GLU A 85 9.13 15.17 -0.86
CA GLU A 85 9.34 16.42 -1.60
C GLU A 85 8.63 16.44 -2.95
N VAL A 86 8.34 15.27 -3.51
CA VAL A 86 7.68 15.17 -4.82
C VAL A 86 6.36 14.42 -4.72
N PHE A 87 6.34 13.12 -4.44
CA PHE A 87 5.10 12.34 -4.56
C PHE A 87 3.98 12.77 -3.61
N SER A 88 4.31 13.15 -2.36
CA SER A 88 3.31 13.64 -1.40
C SER A 88 2.72 14.99 -1.80
N VAL A 89 3.44 15.81 -2.57
CA VAL A 89 2.94 17.12 -3.06
C VAL A 89 1.97 16.94 -4.23
N TYR A 90 2.27 16.04 -5.16
CA TYR A 90 1.48 15.87 -6.39
C TYR A 90 0.33 14.84 -6.27
N SER A 91 0.35 13.97 -5.27
CA SER A 91 -0.76 13.07 -4.93
C SER A 91 -0.92 12.99 -3.40
N PRO A 92 -1.34 14.08 -2.74
CA PRO A 92 -1.50 14.11 -1.29
C PRO A 92 -2.79 13.40 -0.84
N ILE A 93 -2.75 12.84 0.38
CA ILE A 93 -3.95 12.54 1.16
C ILE A 93 -3.86 13.35 2.46
N SER A 94 -4.84 14.22 2.69
CA SER A 94 -4.87 15.12 3.86
C SER A 94 -5.65 14.48 5.01
N ILE A 95 -5.20 14.71 6.24
CA ILE A 95 -5.89 14.30 7.48
C ILE A 95 -6.49 15.54 8.12
N LEU A 96 -7.83 15.66 8.14
CA LEU A 96 -8.52 16.86 8.60
C LEU A 96 -8.90 16.80 10.09
N GLY A 97 -8.82 15.62 10.70
CA GLY A 97 -9.23 15.39 12.09
C GLY A 97 -10.43 14.46 12.15
N ARG A 98 -11.47 14.83 12.90
CA ARG A 98 -12.69 14.01 13.04
C ARG A 98 -13.67 14.30 11.90
N ASN A 99 -14.48 13.32 11.50
CA ASN A 99 -15.59 13.56 10.56
C ASN A 99 -16.92 13.83 11.30
N LYS A 100 -17.18 13.18 12.45
CA LYS A 100 -18.28 13.56 13.36
C LYS A 100 -17.75 13.76 14.77
N LEU A 101 -18.46 14.56 15.56
CA LEU A 101 -18.03 14.90 16.92
C LEU A 101 -18.01 13.65 17.84
N ASN A 102 -18.81 12.63 17.56
CA ASN A 102 -19.03 11.47 18.43
C ASN A 102 -18.63 10.09 17.87
N ASP A 103 -18.26 9.96 16.59
CA ASP A 103 -18.18 8.67 15.90
C ASP A 103 -16.79 8.00 15.94
N ASN A 104 -15.79 8.67 16.52
CA ASN A 104 -14.41 8.19 16.64
C ASN A 104 -13.80 7.81 15.28
N LYS A 105 -14.11 8.53 14.19
CA LYS A 105 -13.50 8.31 12.87
C LYS A 105 -12.66 9.51 12.43
N VAL A 106 -11.72 9.24 11.52
CA VAL A 106 -10.77 10.22 10.99
C VAL A 106 -11.24 10.68 9.61
N LEU A 107 -11.40 11.98 9.41
CA LEU A 107 -11.68 12.55 8.10
C LEU A 107 -10.40 12.61 7.27
N LEU A 108 -10.42 11.93 6.13
CA LEU A 108 -9.35 11.90 5.14
C LEU A 108 -9.83 12.55 3.85
N PHE A 109 -8.95 13.24 3.14
CA PHE A 109 -9.35 14.03 1.96
C PHE A 109 -8.32 13.94 0.84
N GLU A 110 -8.76 13.62 -0.39
CA GLU A 110 -7.93 13.65 -1.61
C GLU A 110 -8.67 14.31 -2.78
N MET A 111 -8.00 15.26 -3.43
CA MET A 111 -8.49 15.94 -4.65
C MET A 111 -8.05 15.20 -5.91
N VAL A 112 -8.55 13.97 -6.09
CA VAL A 112 -8.16 13.08 -7.20
C VAL A 112 -8.34 13.73 -8.57
N GLY A 113 -9.43 14.48 -8.77
CA GLY A 113 -9.71 15.13 -10.05
C GLY A 113 -8.68 16.20 -10.46
N ARG A 114 -7.84 16.68 -9.52
CA ARG A 114 -6.79 17.67 -9.77
C ARG A 114 -5.39 17.08 -9.92
N ILE A 115 -5.23 15.77 -9.69
CA ILE A 115 -3.94 15.10 -9.88
C ILE A 115 -3.65 15.00 -11.39
N ASP A 116 -2.46 15.43 -11.81
CA ASP A 116 -1.94 15.12 -13.15
C ASP A 116 -1.58 13.64 -13.25
N ILE A 117 -2.61 12.79 -13.30
CA ILE A 117 -2.44 11.34 -13.24
C ILE A 117 -1.64 10.82 -14.44
N TYR A 118 -1.73 11.48 -15.59
CA TYR A 118 -0.99 11.14 -16.80
C TYR A 118 0.49 11.48 -16.67
N GLY A 119 0.79 12.70 -16.24
CA GLY A 119 2.17 13.10 -15.97
C GLY A 119 2.80 12.22 -14.88
N LEU A 120 2.04 11.89 -13.84
CA LEU A 120 2.45 11.02 -12.74
C LEU A 120 2.84 9.63 -13.24
N VAL A 121 1.94 8.88 -13.88
CA VAL A 121 2.22 7.48 -14.32
C VAL A 121 3.34 7.39 -15.35
N ASN A 122 3.54 8.44 -16.16
CA ASN A 122 4.60 8.48 -17.17
C ASN A 122 5.96 8.91 -16.60
N SER A 123 6.02 9.32 -15.33
CA SER A 123 7.25 9.86 -14.73
C SER A 123 7.70 9.09 -13.49
N VAL A 124 6.79 8.48 -12.74
CA VAL A 124 7.12 7.80 -11.47
C VAL A 124 7.90 6.52 -11.67
N GLN A 125 8.64 6.14 -10.64
CA GLN A 125 9.21 4.80 -10.49
C GLN A 125 8.37 4.02 -9.47
N THR A 126 8.02 2.77 -9.76
CA THR A 126 7.09 1.97 -8.95
C THR A 126 7.55 1.86 -7.49
N THR A 127 8.82 1.51 -7.25
CA THR A 127 9.30 1.23 -5.88
C THR A 127 9.31 2.50 -5.00
N PRO A 128 9.91 3.63 -5.44
CA PRO A 128 9.83 4.89 -4.69
C PRO A 128 8.40 5.41 -4.50
N PHE A 129 7.56 5.31 -5.53
CA PHE A 129 6.16 5.75 -5.44
C PHE A 129 5.37 4.92 -4.43
N MET A 130 5.50 3.59 -4.45
CA MET A 130 4.86 2.73 -3.46
C MET A 130 5.40 2.97 -2.04
N LYS A 131 6.71 3.21 -1.87
CA LYS A 131 7.28 3.60 -0.55
C LYS A 131 6.59 4.86 -0.01
N ASN A 132 6.37 5.85 -0.86
CA ASN A 132 5.60 7.04 -0.50
C ASN A 132 4.14 6.71 -0.11
N ARG A 133 3.44 5.86 -0.88
CA ARG A 133 2.07 5.45 -0.55
C ARG A 133 1.98 4.72 0.80
N PHE A 134 2.90 3.78 1.08
CA PHE A 134 2.99 3.12 2.39
C PHE A 134 3.19 4.14 3.52
N ARG A 135 4.03 5.17 3.32
CA ARG A 135 4.23 6.22 4.32
C ARG A 135 2.96 6.99 4.65
N ILE A 136 2.15 7.32 3.64
CA ILE A 136 0.85 7.98 3.84
C ILE A 136 -0.09 7.06 4.62
N MET A 137 -0.13 5.77 4.29
CA MET A 137 -0.97 4.82 5.02
C MET A 137 -0.52 4.62 6.47
N GLU A 138 0.79 4.61 6.76
CA GLU A 138 1.32 4.58 8.13
C GLU A 138 0.94 5.84 8.93
N ARG A 139 0.95 7.04 8.30
CA ARG A 139 0.47 8.29 8.92
C ARG A 139 -1.00 8.19 9.33
N ILE A 140 -1.83 7.70 8.42
CA ILE A 140 -3.26 7.48 8.66
C ILE A 140 -3.47 6.47 9.78
N LEU A 141 -2.79 5.32 9.71
CA LEU A 141 -2.87 4.26 10.72
C LEU A 141 -2.41 4.76 12.09
N ARG A 142 -1.34 5.57 12.16
CA ARG A 142 -0.84 6.16 13.41
C ARG A 142 -1.86 7.08 14.05
N HIS A 143 -2.58 7.88 13.24
CA HIS A 143 -3.65 8.74 13.73
C HIS A 143 -4.84 7.91 14.23
N ILE A 144 -5.25 6.89 13.48
CA ILE A 144 -6.31 5.94 13.87
C ILE A 144 -5.96 5.26 15.19
N ASN A 145 -4.78 4.63 15.30
CA ASN A 145 -4.36 3.93 16.51
C ASN A 145 -4.31 4.86 17.74
N ARG A 146 -3.94 6.14 17.56
CA ARG A 146 -3.97 7.13 18.65
C ARG A 146 -5.40 7.37 19.13
N MET A 147 -6.33 7.60 18.21
CA MET A 147 -7.75 7.76 18.56
C MET A 147 -8.33 6.52 19.22
N GLU A 148 -7.94 5.33 18.78
CA GLU A 148 -8.34 4.07 19.41
C GLU A 148 -7.79 3.91 20.82
N GLU A 149 -6.54 4.32 21.05
CA GLU A 149 -5.91 4.27 22.36
C GLU A 149 -6.58 5.23 23.35
N GLU A 150 -6.98 6.41 22.90
CA GLU A 150 -7.66 7.43 23.71
C GLU A 150 -9.12 7.07 23.98
N SER A 151 -9.84 6.65 22.94
CA SER A 151 -11.29 6.38 23.02
C SER A 151 -11.63 4.99 23.53
N LYS A 152 -10.65 4.07 23.49
CA LYS A 152 -10.83 2.63 23.71
C LYS A 152 -11.86 1.97 22.78
N ARG A 153 -12.21 2.62 21.66
CA ARG A 153 -13.16 2.13 20.64
C ARG A 153 -12.48 2.01 19.28
N ILE A 154 -12.92 1.08 18.45
CA ILE A 154 -12.37 0.91 17.10
C ILE A 154 -12.62 2.15 16.24
N SER A 155 -11.58 2.62 15.55
CA SER A 155 -11.58 3.78 14.66
C SER A 155 -11.40 3.36 13.21
N GLY A 156 -11.33 4.33 12.30
CA GLY A 156 -11.21 4.13 10.86
C GLY A 156 -11.32 5.45 10.11
N GLY A 157 -10.93 5.47 8.84
CA GLY A 157 -11.03 6.65 7.98
C GLY A 157 -12.42 6.81 7.35
N VAL A 158 -12.92 8.04 7.27
CA VAL A 158 -13.94 8.44 6.29
C VAL A 158 -13.19 9.20 5.21
N PHE A 159 -13.09 8.60 4.03
CA PHE A 159 -12.24 9.10 2.96
C PHE A 159 -13.06 9.84 1.91
N VAL A 160 -12.91 11.16 1.83
CA VAL A 160 -13.54 11.99 0.81
C VAL A 160 -12.64 12.03 -0.43
N VAL A 161 -13.20 11.60 -1.55
CA VAL A 161 -12.56 11.60 -2.87
C VAL A 161 -13.25 12.64 -3.74
N ASP A 162 -12.57 13.74 -4.01
CA ASP A 162 -13.08 14.83 -4.85
C ASP A 162 -12.64 14.63 -6.31
N LEU A 163 -13.62 14.40 -7.19
CA LEU A 163 -13.40 14.19 -8.62
C LEU A 163 -13.49 15.49 -9.44
N GLU A 164 -13.59 16.66 -8.81
CA GLU A 164 -13.56 17.94 -9.51
C GLU A 164 -12.30 18.07 -10.37
N GLY A 165 -12.49 18.26 -11.67
CA GLY A 165 -11.41 18.40 -12.65
C GLY A 165 -11.00 17.10 -13.35
N LEU A 166 -11.54 15.94 -12.94
CA LEU A 166 -11.22 14.67 -13.60
C LEU A 166 -11.65 14.70 -15.08
N GLN A 167 -10.73 14.35 -15.97
CA GLN A 167 -10.96 14.32 -17.42
C GLN A 167 -11.02 12.88 -17.93
N LEU A 168 -11.99 12.59 -18.80
CA LEU A 168 -12.05 11.32 -19.51
C LEU A 168 -11.12 11.33 -20.71
N GLN A 169 -9.85 11.00 -20.51
CA GLN A 169 -8.93 10.69 -21.62
C GLN A 169 -8.88 9.18 -21.86
N THR A 170 -8.50 8.77 -23.07
CA THR A 170 -8.44 7.34 -23.47
C THR A 170 -7.54 6.51 -22.57
N SER A 171 -6.44 7.10 -22.10
CA SER A 171 -5.48 6.50 -21.17
C SER A 171 -6.02 6.31 -19.75
N LEU A 172 -7.10 7.01 -19.35
CA LEU A 172 -7.67 6.87 -17.99
C LEU A 172 -8.07 5.43 -17.69
N VAL A 173 -8.71 4.76 -18.64
CA VAL A 173 -9.16 3.37 -18.49
C VAL A 173 -7.97 2.43 -18.26
N ASN A 174 -6.87 2.63 -18.99
CA ASN A 174 -5.66 1.81 -18.84
C ASN A 174 -4.99 2.06 -17.49
N ILE A 175 -4.93 3.31 -17.05
CA ILE A 175 -4.39 3.68 -15.72
C ILE A 175 -5.22 3.03 -14.60
N LEU A 176 -6.55 3.09 -14.71
CA LEU A 176 -7.46 2.50 -13.73
C LEU A 176 -7.33 0.97 -13.67
N ARG A 177 -7.19 0.31 -14.82
CA ARG A 177 -7.05 -1.17 -14.90
C ARG A 177 -5.68 -1.69 -14.49
N GLY A 178 -4.63 -0.90 -14.67
CA GLY A 178 -3.26 -1.27 -14.35
C GLY A 178 -2.73 -0.63 -13.07
N PRO A 179 -1.93 0.45 -13.18
CA PRO A 179 -1.19 1.02 -12.05
C PRO A 179 -2.07 1.44 -10.88
N TYR A 180 -3.25 2.02 -11.11
CA TYR A 180 -4.13 2.46 -10.04
C TYR A 180 -4.74 1.28 -9.26
N ARG A 181 -5.20 0.24 -9.99
CA ARG A 181 -5.69 -1.02 -9.41
C ARG A 181 -4.61 -1.69 -8.56
N ILE A 182 -3.39 -1.82 -9.10
CA ILE A 182 -2.28 -2.50 -8.42
C ILE A 182 -1.86 -1.73 -7.17
N MET A 183 -1.75 -0.40 -7.26
CA MET A 183 -1.43 0.45 -6.12
C MET A 183 -2.45 0.27 -5.00
N TRP A 184 -3.74 0.54 -5.26
CA TRP A 184 -4.76 0.45 -4.20
C TRP A 184 -4.98 -0.98 -3.73
N GLY A 185 -4.94 -1.99 -4.61
CA GLY A 185 -5.00 -3.39 -4.21
C GLY A 185 -3.90 -3.74 -3.21
N THR A 186 -2.65 -3.34 -3.52
CA THR A 186 -1.51 -3.55 -2.61
C THR A 186 -1.70 -2.83 -1.28
N LEU A 187 -2.17 -1.58 -1.28
CA LEU A 187 -2.38 -0.82 -0.03
C LEU A 187 -3.50 -1.45 0.81
N LEU A 188 -4.66 -1.75 0.22
CA LEU A 188 -5.81 -2.29 0.97
C LEU A 188 -5.55 -3.71 1.48
N GLU A 189 -4.69 -4.49 0.81
CA GLU A 189 -4.21 -5.78 1.33
C GLU A 189 -3.32 -5.63 2.58
N GLN A 190 -2.55 -4.54 2.69
CA GLN A 190 -1.65 -4.28 3.83
C GLN A 190 -2.30 -3.45 4.93
N TYR A 191 -3.41 -2.77 4.63
CA TYR A 191 -4.19 -1.96 5.56
C TYR A 191 -5.68 -2.36 5.50
N PRO A 192 -6.02 -3.62 5.86
CA PRO A 192 -7.40 -4.08 5.85
C PRO A 192 -8.27 -3.25 6.78
N GLU A 193 -9.55 -3.05 6.41
CA GLU A 193 -10.53 -2.35 7.24
C GLU A 193 -10.11 -0.92 7.68
N ILE A 194 -9.16 -0.29 6.97
CA ILE A 194 -8.67 1.06 7.35
C ILE A 194 -9.69 2.15 7.05
N PHE A 195 -10.47 1.99 5.97
CA PHE A 195 -11.57 2.88 5.63
C PHE A 195 -12.90 2.30 6.12
N SER A 196 -13.65 3.13 6.81
CA SER A 196 -15.03 2.87 7.21
C SER A 196 -16.03 3.31 6.14
N LYS A 197 -15.72 4.38 5.40
CA LYS A 197 -16.50 4.91 4.27
C LYS A 197 -15.57 5.59 3.26
N ILE A 198 -15.96 5.57 1.99
CA ILE A 198 -15.32 6.33 0.91
C ILE A 198 -16.42 7.16 0.23
N VAL A 199 -16.43 8.48 0.45
CA VAL A 199 -17.46 9.40 -0.08
C VAL A 199 -16.91 10.11 -1.30
N VAL A 200 -17.46 9.82 -2.47
CA VAL A 200 -17.04 10.39 -3.75
C VAL A 200 -17.92 11.59 -4.08
N VAL A 201 -17.30 12.77 -4.23
CA VAL A 201 -17.98 14.05 -4.53
C VAL A 201 -17.53 14.66 -5.85
N ASN A 202 -18.26 15.67 -6.33
CA ASN A 202 -18.06 16.30 -7.65
C ASN A 202 -17.98 15.26 -8.77
N VAL A 203 -18.89 14.30 -8.71
CA VAL A 203 -18.90 13.15 -9.60
C VAL A 203 -19.13 13.59 -11.05
N PRO A 204 -18.24 13.25 -12.00
CA PRO A 204 -18.40 13.66 -13.39
C PRO A 204 -19.50 12.86 -14.10
N LYS A 205 -20.06 13.42 -15.19
CA LYS A 205 -21.12 12.76 -15.99
C LYS A 205 -20.75 11.37 -16.51
N PHE A 206 -19.46 11.08 -16.64
CA PHE A 206 -18.94 9.79 -17.10
C PHE A 206 -18.58 8.82 -15.97
N ILE A 207 -18.97 9.08 -14.71
CA ILE A 207 -18.64 8.21 -13.56
C ILE A 207 -19.01 6.75 -13.78
N ASN A 208 -20.12 6.49 -14.49
CA ASN A 208 -20.56 5.13 -14.77
C ASN A 208 -19.47 4.34 -15.54
N ILE A 209 -18.73 5.00 -16.42
CA ILE A 209 -17.60 4.37 -17.14
C ILE A 209 -16.48 4.01 -16.15
N VAL A 210 -16.11 4.96 -15.27
CA VAL A 210 -15.08 4.75 -14.23
C VAL A 210 -15.50 3.60 -13.31
N TRP A 211 -16.75 3.60 -12.86
CA TRP A 211 -17.31 2.57 -11.99
C TRP A 211 -17.30 1.19 -12.66
N THR A 212 -17.77 1.08 -13.90
CA THR A 212 -17.74 -0.20 -14.65
C THR A 212 -16.32 -0.72 -14.81
N VAL A 213 -15.33 0.17 -15.00
CA VAL A 213 -13.93 -0.23 -15.07
C VAL A 213 -13.41 -0.71 -13.72
N CYS A 214 -13.78 -0.06 -12.62
CA CYS A 214 -13.23 -0.34 -11.30
C CYS A 214 -13.90 -1.50 -10.55
N MET A 215 -15.20 -1.67 -10.73
CA MET A 215 -16.02 -2.64 -10.01
C MET A 215 -15.46 -4.08 -10.00
N PRO A 216 -14.88 -4.64 -11.09
CA PRO A 216 -14.37 -6.01 -11.09
C PRO A 216 -13.23 -6.29 -10.10
N PHE A 217 -12.49 -5.26 -9.68
CA PHE A 217 -11.33 -5.40 -8.80
C PHE A 217 -11.51 -4.78 -7.41
N ILE A 218 -12.69 -4.24 -7.11
CA ILE A 218 -13.07 -3.79 -5.76
C ILE A 218 -13.74 -4.97 -5.05
N THR A 219 -13.30 -5.30 -3.83
CA THR A 219 -13.90 -6.37 -3.01
C THR A 219 -15.32 -5.99 -2.57
N GLU A 220 -16.14 -6.98 -2.23
CA GLU A 220 -17.51 -6.73 -1.79
C GLU A 220 -17.59 -5.83 -0.54
N GLU A 221 -16.65 -6.02 0.39
CA GLU A 221 -16.45 -5.17 1.55
C GLU A 221 -16.30 -3.69 1.14
N TYR A 222 -15.38 -3.37 0.24
CA TYR A 222 -15.17 -1.98 -0.20
C TYR A 222 -16.30 -1.45 -1.08
N ARG A 223 -16.98 -2.28 -1.88
CA ARG A 223 -18.16 -1.85 -2.64
C ARG A 223 -19.25 -1.31 -1.70
N SER A 224 -19.46 -1.95 -0.55
CA SER A 224 -20.44 -1.51 0.45
C SER A 224 -20.05 -0.19 1.15
N LYS A 225 -18.74 0.16 1.14
CA LYS A 225 -18.18 1.35 1.79
C LYS A 225 -18.11 2.57 0.85
N ILE A 226 -18.18 2.37 -0.47
CA ILE A 226 -18.12 3.44 -1.46
C ILE A 226 -19.49 4.08 -1.66
N ILE A 227 -19.54 5.39 -1.53
CA ILE A 227 -20.74 6.22 -1.64
C ILE A 227 -20.50 7.21 -2.77
N ILE A 228 -21.15 6.98 -3.91
CA ILE A 228 -21.13 7.89 -5.05
C ILE A 228 -22.29 8.87 -4.89
N THR A 229 -21.97 10.14 -4.66
CA THR A 229 -22.98 11.20 -4.48
C THR A 229 -23.59 11.67 -5.80
N SER A 230 -24.75 12.32 -5.72
CA SER A 230 -25.47 12.90 -6.87
C SER A 230 -25.03 14.34 -7.16
N GLU A 231 -25.76 15.04 -8.03
CA GLU A 231 -25.57 16.47 -8.27
C GLU A 231 -25.80 17.33 -7.00
N LYS A 232 -26.52 16.80 -6.01
CA LYS A 232 -26.76 17.44 -4.70
C LYS A 232 -25.72 17.05 -3.64
N TRP A 233 -24.52 16.65 -4.06
CA TRP A 233 -23.48 16.10 -3.19
C TRP A 233 -23.16 16.93 -1.94
N ARG A 234 -23.27 18.26 -2.00
CA ARG A 234 -23.03 19.15 -0.84
C ARG A 234 -24.00 18.92 0.31
N HIS A 235 -25.21 18.46 0.01
CA HIS A 235 -26.18 18.08 1.04
C HIS A 235 -25.96 16.63 1.49
N GLU A 236 -25.74 15.72 0.54
CA GLU A 236 -25.57 14.28 0.81
C GLU A 236 -24.33 13.97 1.65
N ILE A 237 -23.22 14.69 1.44
CA ILE A 237 -21.99 14.50 2.23
C ILE A 237 -22.22 14.76 3.73
N LEU A 238 -23.17 15.62 4.09
CA LEU A 238 -23.52 15.94 5.49
C LEU A 238 -24.24 14.79 6.19
N GLU A 239 -24.75 13.79 5.47
CA GLU A 239 -25.25 12.55 6.08
C GLU A 239 -24.11 11.72 6.71
N HIS A 240 -22.87 11.96 6.26
CA HIS A 240 -21.69 11.18 6.62
C HIS A 240 -20.66 11.97 7.44
N ILE A 241 -20.68 13.29 7.37
CA ILE A 241 -19.72 14.19 8.01
C ILE A 241 -20.49 15.35 8.64
N ASP A 242 -20.22 15.67 9.91
CA ASP A 242 -20.84 16.80 10.59
C ASP A 242 -20.39 18.12 9.93
N ALA A 243 -21.27 19.11 9.87
CA ALA A 243 -21.01 20.37 9.17
C ALA A 243 -19.77 21.09 9.74
N GLU A 244 -19.57 21.03 11.05
CA GLU A 244 -18.45 21.63 11.78
C GLU A 244 -17.09 21.01 11.42
N CYS A 245 -17.09 19.78 10.90
CA CYS A 245 -15.89 19.04 10.50
C CYS A 245 -15.56 19.19 9.01
N LEU A 246 -16.42 19.85 8.23
CA LEU A 246 -16.34 19.90 6.77
C LEU A 246 -16.17 21.35 6.29
N PRO A 247 -15.30 21.64 5.30
CA PRO A 247 -15.14 23.00 4.80
C PRO A 247 -16.45 23.57 4.24
N VAL A 248 -16.63 24.88 4.35
CA VAL A 248 -17.78 25.61 3.79
C VAL A 248 -17.99 25.30 2.30
N TYR A 249 -16.92 25.22 1.51
CA TYR A 249 -17.00 24.87 0.09
C TYR A 249 -17.68 23.51 -0.19
N TYR A 250 -17.50 22.55 0.73
CA TYR A 250 -18.07 21.21 0.64
C TYR A 250 -19.44 21.09 1.32
N GLY A 251 -20.00 22.19 1.83
CA GLY A 251 -21.34 22.24 2.43
C GLY A 251 -21.35 22.32 3.97
N GLY A 252 -20.20 22.34 4.62
CA GLY A 252 -20.09 22.47 6.06
C GLY A 252 -19.98 23.91 6.55
N THR A 253 -19.34 24.10 7.71
CA THR A 253 -19.13 25.38 8.38
C THR A 253 -17.67 25.64 8.76
N MET A 254 -16.77 24.68 8.49
CA MET A 254 -15.35 24.82 8.80
C MET A 254 -14.67 25.83 7.86
N THR A 255 -13.86 26.71 8.44
CA THR A 255 -12.84 27.51 7.74
C THR A 255 -11.48 27.20 8.36
N ASP A 256 -10.40 27.45 7.63
CA ASP A 256 -9.08 27.34 8.24
C ASP A 256 -8.70 28.56 9.08
N GLU A 257 -7.48 28.56 9.63
CA GLU A 257 -6.94 29.62 10.48
C GLU A 257 -6.87 31.00 9.81
N TYR A 258 -6.94 31.05 8.47
CA TYR A 258 -6.93 32.27 7.67
C TYR A 258 -8.33 32.69 7.19
N GLY A 259 -9.37 31.95 7.59
CA GLY A 259 -10.75 32.18 7.14
C GLY A 259 -11.02 31.67 5.72
N ASP A 260 -10.19 30.79 5.16
CA ASP A 260 -10.45 30.19 3.85
C ASP A 260 -11.53 29.12 3.96
N GLU A 261 -12.65 29.34 3.27
CA GLU A 261 -13.80 28.44 3.16
C GLU A 261 -13.49 27.09 2.47
N ARG A 262 -12.33 26.99 1.80
CA ARG A 262 -11.83 25.73 1.24
C ARG A 262 -10.81 25.02 2.12
N CYS A 263 -10.44 25.63 3.25
CA CYS A 263 -9.42 25.13 4.18
C CYS A 263 -8.11 24.72 3.47
N ARG A 264 -7.56 25.58 2.61
CA ARG A 264 -6.37 25.25 1.79
C ARG A 264 -5.09 25.07 2.59
N SER A 265 -5.04 25.56 3.83
CA SER A 265 -3.96 25.23 4.76
C SER A 265 -4.04 23.82 5.34
N LEU A 266 -5.22 23.17 5.29
CA LEU A 266 -5.47 21.81 5.79
C LEU A 266 -5.59 20.78 4.67
N ILE A 267 -6.16 21.17 3.52
CA ILE A 267 -6.36 20.31 2.36
C ILE A 267 -5.29 20.62 1.33
N ALA A 268 -4.35 19.70 1.18
CA ALA A 268 -3.29 19.83 0.18
C ALA A 268 -3.88 19.76 -1.24
N ILE A 269 -3.61 20.80 -2.02
CA ILE A 269 -4.00 20.88 -3.43
C ILE A 269 -2.79 20.43 -4.28
N PRO A 270 -2.93 19.40 -5.14
CA PRO A 270 -1.91 19.04 -6.10
C PRO A 270 -1.52 20.24 -6.99
N PRO A 271 -0.22 20.45 -7.29
CA PRO A 271 0.17 21.45 -8.27
C PRO A 271 -0.46 21.15 -9.64
N PRO A 272 -0.75 22.19 -10.46
CA PRO A 272 -1.30 21.98 -11.78
C PRO A 272 -0.30 21.26 -12.70
N PRO A 273 -0.79 20.59 -13.77
CA PRO A 273 0.06 20.04 -14.82
C PRO A 273 1.00 21.09 -15.45
N PRO A 274 2.16 20.69 -15.99
CA PRO A 274 2.61 19.31 -16.10
C PRO A 274 3.31 18.83 -14.83
N PHE A 275 3.13 17.54 -14.53
CA PHE A 275 3.93 16.82 -13.55
C PHE A 275 5.44 16.94 -13.89
N PRO A 276 6.33 17.16 -12.92
CA PRO A 276 7.75 17.38 -13.17
C PRO A 276 8.44 16.13 -13.69
N ARG A 277 9.39 16.30 -14.61
CA ARG A 277 10.27 15.19 -15.03
C ARG A 277 11.23 14.85 -13.89
N PHE A 278 11.28 13.59 -13.49
CA PHE A 278 12.19 13.11 -12.46
C PHE A 278 13.63 12.97 -12.95
N LYS A 279 14.54 12.78 -11.99
CA LYS A 279 15.99 12.60 -12.21
C LYS A 279 16.24 11.52 -13.26
N ALA A 280 17.18 11.80 -14.17
CA ALA A 280 17.69 10.82 -15.11
C ALA A 280 18.22 9.61 -14.35
N ILE A 281 17.72 8.43 -14.71
CA ILE A 281 18.22 7.16 -14.20
C ILE A 281 19.56 6.91 -14.92
N PRO A 282 20.58 6.36 -14.24
CA PRO A 282 21.79 5.91 -14.89
C PRO A 282 21.47 5.06 -16.12
N SER A 283 22.08 5.38 -17.26
CA SER A 283 21.97 4.51 -18.43
C SER A 283 22.70 3.21 -18.11
N VAL A 284 21.94 2.12 -18.14
CA VAL A 284 22.44 0.78 -17.86
C VAL A 284 21.88 -0.18 -18.90
N GLU A 285 22.72 -1.09 -19.36
CA GLU A 285 22.27 -2.20 -20.19
C GLU A 285 21.43 -3.16 -19.34
N LEU A 286 20.29 -3.60 -19.87
CA LEU A 286 19.38 -4.50 -19.17
C LEU A 286 19.45 -5.88 -19.82
N ASP A 287 19.52 -6.91 -18.99
CA ASP A 287 19.31 -8.29 -19.37
C ASP A 287 17.80 -8.58 -19.40
N VAL A 288 17.39 -9.69 -20.00
CA VAL A 288 15.97 -10.07 -20.09
C VAL A 288 15.75 -11.42 -19.46
N VAL A 289 14.76 -11.51 -18.56
CA VAL A 289 14.20 -12.77 -18.08
C VAL A 289 12.78 -12.94 -18.61
N PHE A 290 12.48 -14.11 -19.17
CA PHE A 290 11.15 -14.43 -19.67
C PHE A 290 10.37 -15.22 -18.64
N VAL A 291 9.14 -14.79 -18.35
CA VAL A 291 8.24 -15.45 -17.40
C VAL A 291 7.08 -16.08 -18.18
N PRO A 292 6.95 -17.42 -18.19
CA PRO A 292 5.92 -18.10 -18.98
C PRO A 292 4.51 -17.77 -18.48
N ALA A 293 3.52 -17.79 -19.39
CA ALA A 293 2.12 -17.62 -19.01
C ALA A 293 1.70 -18.69 -18.00
N GLY A 294 1.11 -18.28 -16.88
CA GLY A 294 0.62 -19.18 -15.84
C GLY A 294 1.70 -19.77 -14.94
N GLY A 295 2.98 -19.41 -15.15
CA GLY A 295 4.10 -19.96 -14.40
C GLY A 295 5.00 -18.90 -13.76
N ARG A 296 6.15 -19.35 -13.26
CA ARG A 296 7.18 -18.52 -12.65
C ARG A 296 8.53 -18.77 -13.29
N THR A 297 9.41 -17.78 -13.20
CA THR A 297 10.84 -17.93 -13.45
C THR A 297 11.58 -17.46 -12.21
N VAL A 298 12.58 -18.24 -11.78
CA VAL A 298 13.34 -18.00 -10.55
C VAL A 298 14.82 -17.88 -10.89
N GLN A 299 15.43 -16.77 -10.49
CA GLN A 299 16.86 -16.55 -10.57
C GLN A 299 17.48 -16.63 -9.18
N VAL A 300 18.49 -17.47 -9.02
CA VAL A 300 19.18 -17.66 -7.74
C VAL A 300 20.50 -16.90 -7.77
N TYR A 301 20.73 -16.11 -6.73
CA TYR A 301 21.96 -15.38 -6.50
C TYR A 301 22.56 -15.79 -5.15
N ASN A 302 23.88 -15.65 -5.01
CA ASN A 302 24.54 -15.74 -3.72
C ASN A 302 25.07 -14.35 -3.37
N PHE A 303 24.65 -13.83 -2.23
CA PHE A 303 25.07 -12.51 -1.76
C PHE A 303 25.60 -12.59 -0.34
N GLU A 304 26.56 -11.72 -0.04
CA GLU A 304 27.06 -11.51 1.32
C GLU A 304 26.23 -10.46 2.04
N LYS A 305 26.00 -10.66 3.33
CA LYS A 305 25.36 -9.69 4.20
C LYS A 305 26.01 -8.31 4.05
N ASP A 306 25.19 -7.26 4.12
CA ASP A 306 25.59 -5.85 4.01
C ASP A 306 26.08 -5.43 2.61
N SER A 307 26.08 -6.34 1.62
CA SER A 307 26.25 -5.99 0.21
C SER A 307 25.18 -4.99 -0.20
N ARG A 308 25.58 -3.94 -0.92
CA ARG A 308 24.65 -2.94 -1.45
C ARG A 308 24.36 -3.25 -2.91
N LEU A 309 23.09 -3.48 -3.22
CA LEU A 309 22.63 -3.74 -4.57
C LEU A 309 21.93 -2.51 -5.14
N GLU A 310 22.22 -2.17 -6.38
CA GLU A 310 21.39 -1.30 -7.22
C GLU A 310 20.63 -2.17 -8.21
N ILE A 311 19.30 -2.07 -8.18
CA ILE A 311 18.41 -2.89 -9.00
C ILE A 311 17.67 -1.98 -9.96
N PHE A 312 17.72 -2.33 -11.24
CA PHE A 312 17.03 -1.66 -12.33
C PHE A 312 16.05 -2.65 -12.94
N MET A 313 14.85 -2.20 -13.26
CA MET A 313 13.81 -3.06 -13.80
C MET A 313 12.85 -2.32 -14.71
N HIS A 314 12.53 -2.91 -15.85
CA HIS A 314 11.55 -2.38 -16.78
C HIS A 314 10.71 -3.52 -17.35
N HIS A 315 9.42 -3.24 -17.56
CA HIS A 315 8.45 -4.22 -18.02
C HIS A 315 7.22 -3.50 -18.56
N ASP A 316 6.69 -4.00 -19.69
CA ASP A 316 5.52 -3.45 -20.37
C ASP A 316 4.21 -4.18 -20.02
N GLN A 317 4.30 -5.20 -19.18
CA GLN A 317 3.19 -6.03 -18.72
C GLN A 317 3.23 -6.18 -17.19
N GLU A 318 2.06 -6.47 -16.61
CA GLU A 318 1.94 -6.75 -15.18
C GLU A 318 2.58 -8.10 -14.85
N PHE A 319 3.29 -8.17 -13.73
CA PHE A 319 3.85 -9.42 -13.22
C PHE A 319 4.03 -9.33 -11.70
N THR A 320 4.30 -10.45 -11.03
CA THR A 320 4.58 -10.48 -9.59
C THR A 320 6.07 -10.65 -9.34
N MET A 321 6.60 -9.96 -8.33
CA MET A 321 7.98 -10.12 -7.90
C MET A 321 8.04 -10.33 -6.39
N VAL A 322 8.74 -11.37 -5.95
CA VAL A 322 9.11 -11.61 -4.55
C VAL A 322 10.58 -12.03 -4.50
N VAL A 323 11.30 -11.66 -3.44
CA VAL A 323 12.63 -12.22 -3.18
C VAL A 323 12.57 -13.07 -1.92
N LEU A 324 12.94 -14.33 -2.07
CA LEU A 324 13.00 -15.31 -1.00
C LEU A 324 14.47 -15.61 -0.64
N TYR A 325 14.71 -16.15 0.55
CA TYR A 325 16.04 -16.38 1.11
C TYR A 325 16.16 -17.76 1.76
N SER A 326 17.36 -18.33 1.66
CA SER A 326 17.82 -19.49 2.46
C SER A 326 19.31 -19.35 2.79
N ASP A 327 19.72 -19.77 3.98
CA ASP A 327 21.14 -19.94 4.35
C ASP A 327 21.73 -21.25 3.82
N GLU A 328 20.90 -22.24 3.53
CA GLU A 328 21.30 -23.50 2.93
C GLU A 328 21.23 -23.41 1.39
N GLY A 329 22.35 -23.79 0.74
CA GLY A 329 22.42 -23.94 -0.71
C GLY A 329 21.52 -25.07 -1.16
N ASN A 330 20.31 -24.72 -1.58
CA ASN A 330 19.30 -25.71 -1.89
C ASN A 330 19.77 -26.61 -3.05
N LYS A 331 19.90 -27.91 -2.75
CA LYS A 331 20.39 -28.94 -3.68
C LYS A 331 19.53 -28.89 -4.95
N GLU A 332 20.14 -29.14 -6.10
CA GLU A 332 19.42 -29.21 -7.38
C GLU A 332 18.18 -30.11 -7.22
N ASN A 333 16.99 -29.52 -7.41
CA ASN A 333 15.65 -30.13 -7.38
C ASN A 333 14.86 -30.14 -6.06
N ASP A 334 15.30 -29.46 -4.99
CA ASP A 334 14.57 -29.44 -3.68
C ASP A 334 13.99 -28.05 -3.33
N TRP A 335 13.55 -27.28 -4.35
CA TRP A 335 12.93 -25.97 -4.14
C TRP A 335 11.52 -26.13 -3.52
N ASN A 336 11.40 -25.74 -2.25
CA ASN A 336 10.13 -25.60 -1.55
C ASN A 336 9.94 -24.14 -1.10
N GLU A 337 9.05 -23.40 -1.77
CA GLU A 337 8.76 -21.99 -1.45
C GLU A 337 8.34 -21.78 0.01
N GLU A 338 7.65 -22.76 0.62
CA GLU A 338 7.16 -22.66 1.99
C GLU A 338 8.28 -22.67 3.05
N GLU A 339 9.46 -23.19 2.68
CA GLU A 339 10.64 -23.25 3.55
C GLU A 339 11.51 -21.99 3.42
N LEU A 340 11.29 -21.17 2.38
CA LEU A 340 12.08 -19.98 2.13
C LEU A 340 11.53 -18.77 2.88
N GLN A 341 12.45 -17.93 3.35
CA GLN A 341 12.08 -16.68 4.02
C GLN A 341 11.85 -15.56 2.99
N GLU A 342 10.66 -14.96 3.00
CA GLU A 342 10.41 -13.71 2.25
C GLU A 342 11.26 -12.57 2.83
N VAL A 343 12.15 -11.99 2.02
CA VAL A 343 13.10 -10.91 2.39
C VAL A 343 12.93 -9.64 1.55
N TYR A 344 12.20 -9.73 0.44
CA TYR A 344 11.66 -8.59 -0.28
C TYR A 344 10.19 -8.85 -0.57
N ALA A 345 9.32 -7.96 -0.08
CA ALA A 345 7.88 -8.18 -0.04
C ALA A 345 7.29 -8.39 -1.44
N GLY A 346 6.64 -9.53 -1.62
CA GLY A 346 5.98 -9.94 -2.84
C GLY A 346 4.85 -8.99 -3.22
N CYS A 347 4.93 -8.39 -4.40
CA CYS A 347 3.90 -7.50 -4.91
C CYS A 347 3.68 -7.67 -6.42
N GLU A 348 2.45 -7.42 -6.86
CA GLU A 348 2.14 -7.18 -8.27
C GLU A 348 2.79 -5.86 -8.70
N ARG A 349 3.42 -5.84 -9.87
CA ARG A 349 4.08 -4.67 -10.44
C ARG A 349 3.31 -4.21 -11.68
N PRO A 350 2.95 -2.92 -11.79
CA PRO A 350 2.21 -2.42 -12.93
C PRO A 350 3.12 -2.13 -14.12
N ALA A 351 2.61 -2.34 -15.34
CA ALA A 351 3.28 -1.88 -16.54
C ALA A 351 3.42 -0.34 -16.52
N LEU A 352 4.66 0.15 -16.45
CA LEU A 352 4.99 1.57 -16.54
C LEU A 352 6.07 1.77 -17.60
N ILE A 353 6.08 2.94 -18.22
CA ILE A 353 7.06 3.28 -19.26
C ILE A 353 8.46 3.59 -18.71
N THR A 354 8.56 3.77 -17.41
CA THR A 354 9.78 4.18 -16.71
C THR A 354 10.52 2.96 -16.18
N ILE A 355 11.85 3.02 -16.21
CA ILE A 355 12.69 2.05 -15.50
C ILE A 355 12.51 2.31 -13.99
N ASP A 356 12.12 1.29 -13.26
CA ASP A 356 12.16 1.33 -11.80
C ASP A 356 13.60 1.13 -11.34
N HIS A 357 14.02 1.91 -10.35
CA HIS A 357 15.36 1.82 -9.79
C HIS A 357 15.31 2.03 -8.29
N TRP A 358 15.92 1.10 -7.56
CA TRP A 358 16.04 1.20 -6.11
C TRP A 358 17.32 0.54 -5.63
N LYS A 359 17.69 0.92 -4.40
CA LYS A 359 18.81 0.33 -3.68
C LYS A 359 18.30 -0.64 -2.65
N TRP A 360 19.03 -1.72 -2.45
CA TRP A 360 18.70 -2.72 -1.45
C TRP A 360 19.97 -3.19 -0.74
N THR A 361 19.91 -3.28 0.59
CA THR A 361 21.02 -3.82 1.39
C THR A 361 20.69 -5.25 1.76
N VAL A 362 21.60 -6.16 1.44
CA VAL A 362 21.43 -7.60 1.62
C VAL A 362 21.41 -7.92 3.13
N PRO A 363 20.32 -8.49 3.67
CA PRO A 363 20.16 -8.65 5.12
C PRO A 363 20.99 -9.81 5.72
N TYR A 364 21.33 -10.83 4.92
CA TYR A 364 21.97 -12.06 5.38
C TYR A 364 22.96 -12.59 4.31
N THR A 365 23.92 -13.41 4.72
CA THR A 365 24.79 -14.11 3.75
C THR A 365 24.10 -15.40 3.35
N GLY A 366 23.89 -15.63 2.05
CA GLY A 366 23.25 -16.87 1.58
C GLY A 366 22.65 -16.75 0.18
N PHE A 367 21.62 -17.56 -0.06
CA PHE A 367 20.98 -17.73 -1.37
C PHE A 367 19.69 -16.93 -1.47
N TYR A 368 19.58 -16.15 -2.54
CA TYR A 368 18.46 -15.27 -2.81
C TYR A 368 17.75 -15.69 -4.08
N TYR A 369 16.45 -15.92 -3.98
CA TYR A 369 15.59 -16.40 -5.06
C TYR A 369 14.74 -15.23 -5.52
N PHE A 370 15.11 -14.63 -6.65
CA PHE A 370 14.34 -13.61 -7.33
C PHE A 370 13.26 -14.33 -8.15
N CYS A 371 12.05 -14.37 -7.60
CA CYS A 371 10.92 -15.07 -8.21
C CYS A 371 10.07 -14.06 -8.98
N TYR A 372 9.97 -14.28 -10.29
CA TYR A 372 9.13 -13.52 -11.21
C TYR A 372 7.92 -14.38 -11.57
N GLY A 373 6.71 -13.93 -11.30
CA GLY A 373 5.48 -14.68 -11.56
C GLY A 373 4.58 -14.03 -12.60
N ASN A 374 3.96 -14.86 -13.44
CA ASN A 374 2.99 -14.48 -14.45
C ASN A 374 1.75 -15.38 -14.39
N GLU A 375 1.32 -15.67 -13.16
CA GLU A 375 0.32 -16.70 -12.85
C GLU A 375 -1.09 -16.33 -13.34
N LYS A 376 -1.34 -15.03 -13.56
CA LYS A 376 -2.63 -14.52 -14.06
C LYS A 376 -2.75 -14.57 -15.59
N ALA A 377 -1.67 -14.74 -16.33
CA ALA A 377 -1.70 -14.74 -17.80
C ALA A 377 -1.97 -16.13 -18.37
N TRP A 378 -2.79 -16.19 -19.43
CA TRP A 378 -3.19 -17.44 -20.07
C TRP A 378 -2.45 -17.74 -21.37
N PHE A 379 -1.88 -16.72 -22.02
CA PHE A 379 -1.38 -16.84 -23.39
C PHE A 379 0.00 -16.22 -23.63
N LYS A 380 0.34 -15.14 -22.93
CA LYS A 380 1.57 -14.38 -23.18
C LYS A 380 2.55 -14.51 -22.04
N SER A 381 3.80 -14.76 -22.39
CA SER A 381 4.92 -14.55 -21.47
C SER A 381 5.12 -13.06 -21.23
N VAL A 382 5.73 -12.75 -20.08
CA VAL A 382 6.21 -11.42 -19.75
C VAL A 382 7.71 -11.38 -19.95
N ALA A 383 8.22 -10.34 -20.60
CA ALA A 383 9.63 -10.03 -20.63
C ALA A 383 9.90 -9.01 -19.52
N VAL A 384 10.72 -9.39 -18.54
CA VAL A 384 11.19 -8.48 -17.50
C VAL A 384 12.62 -8.12 -17.83
N GLU A 385 12.83 -6.86 -18.20
CA GLU A 385 14.16 -6.30 -18.39
C GLU A 385 14.72 -5.91 -17.03
N TYR A 386 15.94 -6.34 -16.70
CA TYR A 386 16.51 -6.11 -15.39
C TYR A 386 18.03 -5.94 -15.42
N ARG A 387 18.55 -5.31 -14.36
CA ARG A 387 19.98 -5.35 -14.03
C ARG A 387 20.14 -5.26 -12.52
N ILE A 388 20.97 -6.14 -11.97
CA ILE A 388 21.40 -6.09 -10.57
C ILE A 388 22.89 -5.76 -10.55
N VAL A 389 23.26 -4.69 -9.86
CA VAL A 389 24.65 -4.24 -9.70
C VAL A 389 25.01 -4.35 -8.23
N SER A 390 26.05 -5.13 -7.92
CA SER A 390 26.66 -5.16 -6.59
C SER A 390 27.66 -4.02 -6.46
N ILE A 391 27.48 -3.20 -5.43
CA ILE A 391 28.37 -2.10 -5.06
C ILE A 391 29.32 -2.62 -3.99
N THR A 392 30.57 -2.84 -4.37
CA THR A 392 31.64 -3.21 -3.44
C THR A 392 32.60 -2.03 -3.25
N GLY A 393 33.40 -2.05 -2.18
CA GLY A 393 34.43 -1.03 -1.96
C GLY A 393 35.51 -0.96 -3.06
N VAL A 394 35.55 -1.95 -3.96
CA VAL A 394 36.52 -2.10 -5.05
C VAL A 394 35.93 -1.67 -6.41
N GLY A 395 34.61 -1.44 -6.47
CA GLY A 395 33.90 -1.03 -7.69
C GLY A 395 32.50 -1.63 -7.79
N ASN A 396 31.78 -1.24 -8.85
CA ASN A 396 30.47 -1.78 -9.19
C ASN A 396 30.62 -2.97 -10.14
N SER A 397 29.97 -4.09 -9.86
CA SER A 397 29.96 -5.26 -10.74
C SER A 397 28.54 -5.75 -10.99
N LYS A 398 28.27 -6.24 -12.21
CA LYS A 398 27.02 -6.94 -12.51
C LYS A 398 26.94 -8.21 -11.64
N ALA A 399 25.79 -8.43 -11.00
CA ALA A 399 25.48 -9.70 -10.36
C ALA A 399 24.91 -10.66 -11.41
N GLU A 400 25.49 -11.85 -11.51
CA GLU A 400 25.02 -12.91 -12.42
C GLU A 400 24.31 -13.99 -11.58
N PRO A 401 23.16 -14.51 -12.04
CA PRO A 401 22.50 -15.61 -11.37
C PRO A 401 23.37 -16.87 -11.45
N ILE A 402 23.50 -17.58 -10.34
CA ILE A 402 24.19 -18.89 -10.30
C ILE A 402 23.30 -20.01 -10.86
N ARG A 403 21.97 -19.78 -10.90
CA ARG A 403 20.98 -20.71 -11.43
C ARG A 403 19.74 -19.94 -11.88
N GLU A 404 19.12 -20.38 -12.97
CA GLU A 404 17.80 -19.92 -13.42
C GLU A 404 16.94 -21.14 -13.77
N PHE A 405 15.68 -21.14 -13.35
CA PHE A 405 14.73 -22.22 -13.67
C PHE A 405 13.30 -21.70 -13.70
N SER A 406 12.44 -22.39 -14.43
CA SER A 406 10.99 -22.15 -14.38
C SER A 406 10.35 -23.03 -13.31
N ALA A 407 9.36 -22.48 -12.62
CA ALA A 407 8.63 -23.10 -11.52
C ALA A 407 7.11 -23.06 -11.76
#